data_AF-A0A2B4RLW8-F1
#
_entry.id   AF-A0A2B4RLW8-F1
#
_cell.length_a   1.000
_cell.length_b   1.000
_cell.length_c   1.000
_cell.angle_alpha   90.00
_cell.angle_beta   90.00
_cell.angle_gamma   90.00
#
_symmetry.space_group_name_H-M   'P 1'
#
loop_
_entity.id
_entity.type
_entity.pdbx_description
1 polymer ?
#
loop_
_entity_poly.entity_id
_entity_poly.type
_entity_poly.pdbx_seq_one_letter_code
_entity_poly.pdbx_strand_id
1 'polypeptide(L)'
;MKSARAAREDVGLIWNPKKSAVDHFNRGVRVAESTGLLMSEGKVKIPMLEDGQQYKFLGVLEGLRKEERIVLQCAAREYLRRLSMIWSSPLSDYHRVIASNRFSLPIMSYFMWTQYWSITELRQVDRDAHKIVTESVGKHPCGTTSLLYLPRDKGGRGGEGLRSVETEYKETKFKAAVKLYQNRYPAMKLVREFEEQAETKGYQSMTKEAEKYAEEYGLQLQLNYPDPEVVFGDKLKTRLRKLREARMERVVEEQKWQGKLITARKEDGDLNTEQCFWWPSKWRNGPTHTIAGMFEIYEQLLPTRLYAIHKTQASPTSNPTCRLCGTAPESMTHVLSACPALAQTKYMARHDAALKVLFFDSIEDLGLMETSPPWYSRTKPQPMELWSSSLRDFHDRMDGKKVAKLLEQDYRMPKPQHVDDELYQIMMRCWQNNPDVRPTFTELRNQLKDMETKHKRLINMKMYDRQLYANVEDLNV
;
A
#
# COMPACT_ATOMS: atom_id res chain seq x y z
N MET A 1 15.75 47.51 21.84
CA MET A 1 16.22 46.53 22.85
C MET A 1 15.25 46.33 24.00
N LYS A 2 14.70 47.38 24.65
CA LYS A 2 13.64 47.20 25.67
C LYS A 2 12.45 46.38 25.12
N SER A 3 12.02 46.62 23.88
CA SER A 3 10.91 45.86 23.28
C SER A 3 11.24 44.40 22.97
N ALA A 4 12.44 44.06 22.48
CA ALA A 4 12.80 42.67 22.18
C ALA A 4 13.04 41.82 23.45
N ARG A 5 13.51 42.45 24.53
CA ARG A 5 13.64 41.81 25.84
C ARG A 5 12.27 41.60 26.47
N ALA A 6 11.44 42.65 26.51
CA ALA A 6 10.07 42.58 27.00
C ALA A 6 9.23 41.56 26.21
N ALA A 7 9.30 41.57 24.87
CA ALA A 7 8.56 40.62 24.04
C ALA A 7 8.98 39.16 24.22
N ARG A 8 10.24 38.87 24.63
CA ARG A 8 10.67 37.51 24.98
C ARG A 8 10.20 37.10 26.37
N GLU A 9 10.28 38.01 27.33
CA GLU A 9 9.80 37.81 28.69
C GLU A 9 8.28 37.55 28.71
N ASP A 10 7.53 38.28 27.88
CA ASP A 10 6.06 38.11 27.72
C ASP A 10 5.66 36.72 27.21
N VAL A 11 6.55 36.03 26.48
CA VAL A 11 6.33 34.63 26.02
C VAL A 11 7.13 33.61 26.83
N GLY A 12 7.64 33.98 28.00
CA GLY A 12 8.35 33.08 28.92
C GLY A 12 9.74 32.63 28.46
N LEU A 13 10.35 33.34 27.51
CA LEU A 13 11.68 33.02 26.99
C LEU A 13 12.78 33.82 27.70
N ILE A 14 13.80 33.12 28.19
CA ILE A 14 14.98 33.74 28.81
C ILE A 14 16.03 34.03 27.74
N TRP A 15 16.56 35.26 27.71
CA TRP A 15 17.64 35.64 26.79
C TRP A 15 18.94 34.94 27.16
N ASN A 16 19.56 34.22 26.22
CA ASN A 16 20.87 33.60 26.38
C ASN A 16 21.94 34.35 25.55
N PRO A 17 22.74 35.24 26.18
CA PRO A 17 23.75 36.02 25.48
C PRO A 17 24.83 35.15 24.82
N LYS A 18 25.14 33.98 25.38
CA LYS A 18 26.15 33.04 24.84
C LYS A 18 25.74 32.40 23.51
N LYS A 19 24.44 32.43 23.18
CA LYS A 19 23.87 31.92 21.91
C LYS A 19 23.32 33.03 21.02
N SER A 20 23.75 34.27 21.27
CA SER A 20 23.28 35.45 20.53
C SER A 20 24.44 36.03 19.72
N ALA A 21 24.11 36.66 18.60
CA ALA A 21 25.01 37.52 17.84
C ALA A 21 24.26 38.80 17.48
N VAL A 22 24.98 39.89 17.23
CA VAL A 22 24.39 41.17 16.82
C VAL A 22 24.92 41.58 15.46
N ASP A 23 24.06 42.21 14.67
CA ASP A 23 24.45 42.88 13.43
C ASP A 23 23.79 44.25 13.35
N HIS A 24 24.48 45.20 12.71
CA HIS A 24 24.07 46.60 12.67
C HIS A 24 23.79 47.03 11.23
N PHE A 25 22.56 47.49 10.98
CA PHE A 25 22.11 47.98 9.69
C PHE A 25 21.72 49.45 9.77
N ASN A 26 22.20 50.26 8.83
CA ASN A 26 21.80 51.65 8.64
C ASN A 26 21.18 51.80 7.24
N ARG A 27 19.89 52.14 7.17
CA ARG A 27 19.12 52.25 5.90
C ARG A 27 19.28 51.03 4.98
N GLY A 28 19.34 49.83 5.56
CA GLY A 28 19.50 48.57 4.81
C GLY A 28 20.95 48.20 4.45
N VAL A 29 21.93 49.05 4.78
CA VAL A 29 23.36 48.76 4.56
C VAL A 29 24.02 48.34 5.88
N ARG A 30 24.77 47.24 5.86
CA ARG A 30 25.49 46.72 7.03
C ARG A 30 26.66 47.63 7.40
N VAL A 31 26.81 47.91 8.69
CA VAL A 31 27.94 48.67 9.25
C VAL A 31 28.97 47.67 9.80
N ALA A 32 30.11 47.53 9.12
CA ALA A 32 31.13 46.53 9.44
C ALA A 32 31.91 46.82 10.74
N GLU A 33 31.99 48.08 11.17
CA GLU A 33 32.84 48.52 12.28
C GLU A 33 32.06 48.71 13.60
N SER A 34 31.33 47.68 14.03
CA SER A 34 30.65 47.72 15.35
C SER A 34 31.31 46.76 16.35
N THR A 35 31.57 47.23 17.57
CA THR A 35 32.31 46.48 18.60
C THR A 35 31.49 45.38 19.30
N GLY A 36 30.39 44.92 18.69
CA GLY A 36 29.41 44.04 19.33
C GLY A 36 28.52 44.80 20.32
N LEU A 37 27.60 44.09 20.99
CA LEU A 37 26.60 44.71 21.86
C LEU A 37 26.90 44.42 23.34
N LEU A 38 27.04 45.47 24.14
CA LEU A 38 27.18 45.34 25.61
C LEU A 38 25.80 45.30 26.27
N MET A 39 25.51 44.21 27.00
CA MET A 39 24.31 44.04 27.81
C MET A 39 24.61 44.26 29.29
N SER A 40 23.69 44.94 29.99
CA SER A 40 23.65 45.10 31.47
C SER A 40 24.95 45.66 32.06
N GLU A 41 25.06 47.00 32.14
CA GLU A 41 26.15 47.71 32.83
C GLU A 41 27.56 47.19 32.49
N GLY A 42 27.78 46.75 31.25
CA GLY A 42 29.08 46.29 30.75
C GLY A 42 29.50 44.86 31.08
N LYS A 43 28.69 44.05 31.79
CA LYS A 43 29.12 42.70 32.23
C LYS A 43 29.04 41.59 31.16
N VAL A 44 28.24 41.77 30.11
CA VAL A 44 28.06 40.72 29.08
C VAL A 44 28.17 41.32 27.67
N LYS A 45 29.17 40.88 26.90
CA LYS A 45 29.37 41.28 25.50
C LYS A 45 28.79 40.22 24.56
N ILE A 46 27.85 40.61 23.70
CA ILE A 46 27.38 39.78 22.60
C ILE A 46 28.25 40.07 21.37
N PRO A 47 28.88 39.05 20.77
CA PRO A 47 29.76 39.24 19.62
C PRO A 47 28.98 39.71 18.39
N MET A 48 29.67 40.43 17.51
CA MET A 48 29.14 40.75 16.18
C MET A 48 29.11 39.46 15.34
N LEU A 49 28.10 39.27 14.51
CA LEU A 49 28.07 38.13 13.58
C LEU A 49 29.10 38.37 12.48
N GLU A 50 30.17 37.57 12.42
CA GLU A 50 31.24 37.73 11.42
C GLU A 50 30.83 37.21 10.03
N ASP A 51 31.44 37.73 8.97
CA ASP A 51 31.19 37.24 7.60
C ASP A 51 31.63 35.78 7.45
N GLY A 52 30.70 34.91 7.02
CA GLY A 52 30.90 33.46 6.97
C GLY A 52 30.61 32.68 8.26
N GLN A 53 30.33 33.34 9.39
CA GLN A 53 29.85 32.62 10.59
C GLN A 53 28.39 32.21 10.44
N GLN A 54 28.13 30.93 10.73
CA GLN A 54 26.78 30.37 10.82
C GLN A 54 26.46 30.00 12.27
N TYR A 55 25.23 30.21 12.69
CA TYR A 55 24.72 29.78 14.00
C TYR A 55 23.40 29.03 13.83
N LYS A 56 23.03 28.19 14.80
CA LYS A 56 21.81 27.37 14.71
C LYS A 56 20.65 27.99 15.49
N PHE A 57 19.60 28.43 14.81
CA PHE A 57 18.36 28.92 15.42
C PHE A 57 17.17 28.02 15.04
N LEU A 58 16.42 27.53 16.04
CA LEU A 58 15.28 26.61 15.85
C LEU A 58 15.57 25.42 14.91
N GLY A 59 16.81 24.92 14.91
CA GLY A 59 17.21 23.80 14.06
C GLY A 59 17.82 24.18 12.71
N VAL A 60 17.78 25.46 12.35
CA VAL A 60 18.20 26.02 11.05
C VAL A 60 19.54 26.72 11.18
N LEU A 61 20.45 26.52 10.22
CA LEU A 61 21.67 27.31 10.13
C LEU A 61 21.33 28.68 9.57
N GLU A 62 21.56 29.70 10.38
CA GLU A 62 21.38 31.11 10.08
C GLU A 62 22.76 31.76 9.94
N GLY A 63 22.90 32.69 9.01
CA GLY A 63 24.10 33.49 8.79
C GLY A 63 23.73 34.92 8.43
N LEU A 64 24.72 35.73 8.06
CA LEU A 64 24.47 37.11 7.58
C LEU A 64 23.64 37.15 6.30
N ARG A 65 23.80 36.12 5.46
CA ARG A 65 22.94 35.88 4.30
C ARG A 65 22.01 34.73 4.64
N LYS A 66 20.73 34.87 4.30
CA LYS A 66 19.76 33.79 4.45
C LYS A 66 20.08 32.70 3.43
N GLU A 67 20.74 31.64 3.85
CA GLU A 67 21.15 30.53 2.99
C GLU A 67 20.04 29.48 2.87
N GLU A 68 18.85 29.90 2.40
CA GLU A 68 17.65 29.06 2.34
C GLU A 68 17.94 27.71 1.68
N ARG A 69 18.67 27.71 0.55
CA ARG A 69 19.03 26.50 -0.19
C ARG A 69 19.74 25.45 0.67
N ILE A 70 20.66 25.85 1.54
CA ILE A 70 21.40 24.91 2.40
C ILE A 70 20.46 24.28 3.43
N VAL A 71 19.53 25.06 3.97
CA VAL A 71 18.51 24.58 4.92
C VAL A 71 17.62 23.53 4.25
N LEU A 72 17.13 23.83 3.03
CA LEU A 72 16.26 22.92 2.29
C LEU A 72 17.00 21.63 1.91
N GLN A 73 18.26 21.73 1.48
CA GLN A 73 19.11 20.56 1.21
C GLN A 73 19.37 19.73 2.46
N CYS A 74 19.60 20.36 3.62
CA CYS A 74 19.74 19.65 4.89
C CYS A 74 18.44 18.91 5.26
N ALA A 75 17.28 19.55 5.08
CA ALA A 75 15.98 18.94 5.33
C ALA A 75 15.70 17.75 4.41
N ALA A 76 15.99 17.89 3.11
CA ALA A 76 15.85 16.81 2.13
C ALA A 76 16.78 15.62 2.45
N ARG A 77 18.04 15.89 2.81
CA ARG A 77 19.01 14.86 3.19
C ARG A 77 18.56 14.09 4.44
N GLU A 78 18.08 14.80 5.45
CA GLU A 78 17.60 14.17 6.69
C GLU A 78 16.30 13.38 6.45
N TYR A 79 15.42 13.86 5.57
CA TYR A 79 14.25 13.10 5.10
C TYR A 79 14.67 11.78 4.44
N LEU A 80 15.59 11.82 3.47
CA LEU A 80 16.06 10.61 2.80
C LEU A 80 16.79 9.67 3.77
N ARG A 81 17.59 10.20 4.71
CA ARG A 81 18.24 9.40 5.76
C ARG A 81 17.22 8.66 6.62
N ARG A 82 16.17 9.35 7.10
CA ARG A 82 15.11 8.72 7.89
C ARG A 82 14.31 7.71 7.08
N LEU A 83 14.04 8.01 5.82
CA LEU A 83 13.37 7.07 4.93
C LEU A 83 14.19 5.78 4.77
N SER A 84 15.50 5.88 4.55
CA SER A 84 16.41 4.72 4.48
C SER A 84 16.39 3.88 5.76
N MET A 85 16.43 4.53 6.94
CA MET A 85 16.30 3.82 8.23
C MET A 85 14.96 3.09 8.37
N ILE A 86 13.86 3.73 7.95
CA ILE A 86 12.52 3.11 8.02
C ILE A 86 12.45 1.89 7.10
N TRP A 87 12.90 2.03 5.85
CA TRP A 87 12.75 0.98 4.85
C TRP A 87 13.75 -0.18 5.00
N SER A 88 14.86 0.03 5.72
CA SER A 88 15.76 -1.04 6.17
C SER A 88 15.33 -1.72 7.48
N SER A 89 14.36 -1.16 8.22
CA SER A 89 13.90 -1.70 9.51
C SER A 89 13.04 -2.98 9.37
N PRO A 90 12.88 -3.79 10.44
CA PRO A 90 12.01 -4.97 10.44
C PRO A 90 10.51 -4.65 10.46
N LEU A 91 10.11 -3.37 10.34
CA LEU A 91 8.70 -2.99 10.28
C LEU A 91 8.00 -3.63 9.07
N SER A 92 6.75 -4.04 9.27
CA SER A 92 5.84 -4.44 8.19
C SER A 92 5.63 -3.32 7.17
N ASP A 93 5.23 -3.64 5.94
CA ASP A 93 4.98 -2.66 4.87
C ASP A 93 4.04 -1.52 5.30
N TYR A 94 2.95 -1.84 5.98
CA TYR A 94 1.98 -0.85 6.47
C TYR A 94 2.62 0.16 7.42
N HIS A 95 3.37 -0.33 8.42
CA HIS A 95 4.02 0.52 9.40
C HIS A 95 5.20 1.31 8.80
N ARG A 96 5.89 0.79 7.78
CA ARG A 96 6.90 1.57 7.03
C ARG A 96 6.27 2.79 6.35
N VAL A 97 5.12 2.63 5.70
CA VAL A 97 4.40 3.75 5.07
C VAL A 97 3.95 4.78 6.12
N ILE A 98 3.39 4.32 7.24
CA ILE A 98 3.01 5.22 8.34
C ILE A 98 4.21 5.99 8.88
N ALA A 99 5.31 5.29 9.19
CA ALA A 99 6.53 5.93 9.69
C ALA A 99 7.11 6.92 8.67
N SER A 100 7.07 6.59 7.37
CA SER A 100 7.52 7.49 6.30
C SER A 100 6.73 8.81 6.35
N ASN A 101 5.40 8.72 6.44
CA ASN A 101 4.53 9.88 6.47
C ASN A 101 4.58 10.65 7.81
N ARG A 102 4.75 9.98 8.95
CA ARG A 102 4.63 10.59 10.29
C ARG A 102 5.96 10.95 10.96
N PHE A 103 7.08 10.39 10.51
CA PHE A 103 8.39 10.63 11.11
C PHE A 103 9.41 11.24 10.13
N SER A 104 9.36 10.82 8.87
CA SER A 104 10.29 11.34 7.85
C SER A 104 9.77 12.64 7.22
N LEU A 105 8.60 12.59 6.59
CA LEU A 105 8.03 13.72 5.84
C LEU A 105 7.88 15.04 6.65
N PRO A 106 7.59 15.03 7.98
CA PRO A 106 7.47 16.25 8.75
C PRO A 106 8.73 17.14 8.76
N ILE A 107 9.93 16.56 8.55
CA ILE A 107 11.17 17.35 8.43
C ILE A 107 11.07 18.35 7.30
N MET A 108 10.58 17.90 6.14
CA MET A 108 10.40 18.78 5.00
C MET A 108 9.19 19.69 5.22
N SER A 109 8.08 19.12 5.70
CA SER A 109 6.82 19.83 5.90
C SER A 109 6.96 21.07 6.79
N TYR A 110 7.85 21.01 7.79
CA TYR A 110 8.16 22.14 8.66
C TYR A 110 8.58 23.42 7.89
N PHE A 111 9.28 23.26 6.77
CA PHE A 111 9.75 24.37 5.93
C PHE A 111 8.81 24.71 4.78
N MET A 112 7.93 23.78 4.37
CA MET A 112 7.10 23.91 3.17
C MET A 112 6.12 25.09 3.21
N TRP A 113 5.68 25.52 4.40
CA TRP A 113 4.72 26.62 4.54
C TRP A 113 5.35 28.02 4.48
N THR A 114 6.66 28.16 4.72
CA THR A 114 7.36 29.46 4.71
C THR A 114 8.36 29.60 3.59
N GLN A 115 9.06 28.52 3.23
CA GLN A 115 10.13 28.58 2.24
C GLN A 115 9.62 28.21 0.85
N TYR A 116 10.23 28.81 -0.16
CA TYR A 116 10.03 28.41 -1.54
C TYR A 116 10.88 27.18 -1.87
N TRP A 117 10.28 26.19 -2.51
CA TRP A 117 10.96 25.00 -3.00
C TRP A 117 10.74 24.90 -4.50
N SER A 118 11.79 24.65 -5.27
CA SER A 118 11.62 24.34 -6.68
C SER A 118 10.88 23.01 -6.83
N ILE A 119 9.83 22.98 -7.66
CA ILE A 119 9.12 21.74 -7.99
C ILE A 119 10.09 20.70 -8.57
N THR A 120 11.12 21.13 -9.32
CA THR A 120 12.13 20.24 -9.88
C THR A 120 12.98 19.57 -8.79
N GLU A 121 13.32 20.30 -7.73
CA GLU A 121 14.06 19.76 -6.58
C GLU A 121 13.19 18.79 -5.78
N LEU A 122 11.93 19.14 -5.52
CA LEU A 122 10.98 18.24 -4.83
C LEU A 122 10.78 16.92 -5.59
N ARG A 123 10.68 16.99 -6.92
CA ARG A 123 10.62 15.80 -7.79
C ARG A 123 11.89 14.96 -7.73
N GLN A 124 13.06 15.59 -7.58
CA GLN A 124 14.30 14.85 -7.38
C GLN A 124 14.28 14.10 -6.04
N VAL A 125 13.84 14.77 -4.97
CA VAL A 125 13.68 14.12 -3.66
C VAL A 125 12.69 12.96 -3.72
N ASP A 126 11.57 13.09 -4.44
CA ASP A 126 10.64 11.98 -4.66
C ASP A 126 11.28 10.82 -5.44
N ARG A 127 12.11 11.09 -6.45
CA ARG A 127 12.88 10.04 -7.17
C ARG A 127 13.85 9.31 -6.25
N ASP A 128 14.59 10.05 -5.43
CA ASP A 128 15.55 9.47 -4.48
C ASP A 128 14.84 8.65 -3.40
N ALA A 129 13.67 9.12 -2.94
CA ALA A 129 12.80 8.37 -2.04
C ALA A 129 12.34 7.04 -2.65
N HIS A 130 11.90 7.04 -3.91
CA HIS A 130 11.52 5.82 -4.62
C HIS A 130 12.68 4.84 -4.79
N LYS A 131 13.89 5.35 -5.04
CA LYS A 131 15.09 4.52 -5.15
C LYS A 131 15.34 3.77 -3.84
N ILE A 132 15.27 4.46 -2.69
CA ILE A 132 15.38 3.84 -1.36
C ILE A 132 14.35 2.73 -1.15
N VAL A 133 13.08 2.98 -1.50
CA VAL A 133 12.01 1.98 -1.38
C VAL A 133 12.31 0.76 -2.24
N THR A 134 12.77 0.96 -3.48
CA THR A 134 13.08 -0.11 -4.44
C THR A 134 14.27 -0.94 -3.98
N GLU A 135 15.37 -0.30 -3.55
CA GLU A 135 16.58 -0.96 -3.04
C GLU A 135 16.30 -1.78 -1.77
N SER A 136 15.33 -1.36 -0.97
CA SER A 136 14.91 -2.06 0.26
C SER A 136 13.91 -3.20 0.02
N VAL A 137 13.79 -3.69 -1.22
CA VAL A 137 12.80 -4.71 -1.68
C VAL A 137 11.36 -4.27 -1.36
N GLY A 138 11.13 -2.96 -1.29
CA GLY A 138 9.84 -2.36 -1.05
C GLY A 138 8.95 -2.34 -2.28
N LYS A 139 9.53 -2.46 -3.48
CA LYS A 139 8.83 -2.48 -4.76
C LYS A 139 9.73 -3.07 -5.84
N HIS A 140 9.13 -3.72 -6.83
CA HIS A 140 9.83 -4.10 -8.05
C HIS A 140 10.33 -2.86 -8.84
N PRO A 141 11.55 -2.87 -9.42
CA PRO A 141 12.09 -1.74 -10.17
C PRO A 141 11.22 -1.27 -11.34
N CYS A 142 10.59 -2.20 -12.06
CA CYS A 142 9.68 -1.90 -13.17
C CYS A 142 8.21 -1.69 -12.72
N GLY A 143 7.93 -1.80 -11.42
CA GLY A 143 6.59 -1.57 -10.89
C GLY A 143 6.18 -0.10 -10.99
N THR A 144 4.89 0.16 -10.98
CA THR A 144 4.36 1.53 -11.06
C THR A 144 4.59 2.26 -9.73
N THR A 145 5.01 3.52 -9.78
CA THR A 145 5.18 4.34 -8.56
C THR A 145 3.84 4.83 -8.03
N SER A 146 2.84 5.01 -8.89
CA SER A 146 1.53 5.53 -8.52
C SER A 146 0.80 4.67 -7.49
N LEU A 147 0.98 3.34 -7.52
CA LEU A 147 0.40 2.45 -6.50
C LEU A 147 1.03 2.65 -5.11
N LEU A 148 2.26 3.18 -4.99
CA LEU A 148 2.82 3.52 -3.68
C LEU A 148 2.03 4.64 -3.00
N TYR A 149 1.44 5.53 -3.79
CA TYR A 149 0.72 6.70 -3.33
C TYR A 149 -0.79 6.47 -3.16
N LEU A 150 -1.30 5.34 -3.64
CA LEU A 150 -2.70 4.97 -3.41
C LEU A 150 -2.89 4.32 -2.03
N PRO A 151 -4.06 4.48 -1.41
CA PRO A 151 -4.45 3.71 -0.22
C PRO A 151 -4.58 2.20 -0.50
N ARG A 152 -4.39 1.37 0.54
CA ARG A 152 -4.48 -0.10 0.43
C ARG A 152 -5.85 -0.61 -0.02
N ASP A 153 -6.94 0.05 0.37
CA ASP A 153 -8.32 -0.26 -0.05
C ASP A 153 -8.55 0.01 -1.54
N LYS A 154 -7.64 0.77 -2.17
CA LYS A 154 -7.65 1.10 -3.60
C LYS A 154 -6.51 0.42 -4.36
N GLY A 155 -5.91 -0.61 -3.76
CA GLY A 155 -4.81 -1.37 -4.36
C GLY A 155 -3.45 -0.71 -4.28
N GLY A 156 -3.24 0.21 -3.33
CA GLY A 156 -1.93 0.83 -3.08
C GLY A 156 -1.26 0.39 -1.78
N ARG A 157 -0.53 1.31 -1.13
CA ARG A 157 0.33 1.04 0.06
C ARG A 157 -0.09 1.87 1.28
N GLY A 158 -0.04 1.26 2.48
CA GLY A 158 -0.47 1.90 3.73
C GLY A 158 -1.95 2.33 3.77
N GLY A 159 -2.35 3.01 4.85
CA GLY A 159 -3.75 3.46 5.03
C GLY A 159 -4.16 4.70 4.22
N GLU A 160 -3.20 5.55 3.82
CA GLU A 160 -3.46 6.77 3.02
C GLU A 160 -2.57 6.86 1.76
N GLY A 161 -1.81 5.81 1.43
CA GLY A 161 -0.68 5.93 0.51
C GLY A 161 0.58 6.42 1.22
N LEU A 162 1.75 6.16 0.62
CA LEU A 162 2.92 6.99 0.84
C LEU A 162 2.59 8.41 0.37
N ARG A 163 3.15 9.43 1.01
CA ARG A 163 2.92 10.83 0.62
C ARG A 163 4.07 11.30 -0.26
N SER A 164 3.76 11.73 -1.48
CA SER A 164 4.72 12.44 -2.35
C SER A 164 5.09 13.78 -1.71
N VAL A 165 6.38 14.10 -1.76
CA VAL A 165 6.94 15.35 -1.28
C VAL A 165 6.42 16.54 -2.10
N GLU A 166 6.33 16.42 -3.43
CA GLU A 166 5.72 17.45 -4.29
C GLU A 166 4.26 17.70 -3.89
N THR A 167 3.51 16.61 -3.68
CA THR A 167 2.08 16.69 -3.31
C THR A 167 1.90 17.36 -1.95
N GLU A 168 2.74 16.99 -0.96
CA GLU A 168 2.70 17.59 0.38
C GLU A 168 3.01 19.08 0.34
N TYR A 169 3.98 19.50 -0.46
CA TYR A 169 4.33 20.91 -0.62
C TYR A 169 3.17 21.73 -1.17
N LYS A 170 2.57 21.27 -2.27
CA LYS A 170 1.42 21.94 -2.91
C LYS A 170 0.23 22.04 -1.97
N GLU A 171 -0.11 20.93 -1.30
CA GLU A 171 -1.18 20.91 -0.30
C GLU A 171 -0.89 21.82 0.89
N THR A 172 0.38 21.92 1.32
CA THR A 172 0.79 22.77 2.45
C THR A 172 0.65 24.24 2.10
N LYS A 173 1.13 24.67 0.93
CA LYS A 173 0.99 26.05 0.43
C LYS A 173 -0.47 26.48 0.36
N PHE A 174 -1.29 25.62 -0.23
CA PHE A 174 -2.73 25.82 -0.31
C PHE A 174 -3.39 25.95 1.07
N LYS A 175 -3.14 25.01 2.00
CA LYS A 175 -3.69 25.04 3.36
C LYS A 175 -3.20 26.25 4.16
N ALA A 176 -1.95 26.65 3.98
CA ALA A 176 -1.35 27.80 4.66
C ALA A 176 -2.00 29.12 4.20
N ALA A 177 -2.22 29.30 2.89
CA ALA A 177 -2.91 30.46 2.35
C ALA A 177 -4.34 30.58 2.90
N VAL A 178 -5.14 29.51 2.83
CA VAL A 178 -6.50 29.50 3.40
C VAL A 178 -6.47 29.87 4.89
N LYS A 179 -5.56 29.28 5.66
CA LYS A 179 -5.45 29.55 7.09
C LYS A 179 -5.00 30.97 7.41
N LEU A 180 -4.14 31.58 6.58
CA LEU A 180 -3.71 32.97 6.72
C LEU A 180 -4.89 33.96 6.55
N TYR A 181 -5.77 33.70 5.58
CA TYR A 181 -6.94 34.53 5.31
C TYR A 181 -8.11 34.29 6.27
N GLN A 182 -8.18 33.10 6.89
CA GLN A 182 -9.11 32.85 8.01
C GLN A 182 -8.66 33.45 9.34
N ASN A 183 -7.36 33.76 9.49
CA ASN A 183 -6.81 34.15 10.78
C ASN A 183 -7.10 35.62 11.12
N ARG A 184 -7.97 35.81 12.12
CA ARG A 184 -8.39 37.14 12.60
C ARG A 184 -7.39 37.81 13.56
N TYR A 185 -6.28 37.16 13.90
CA TYR A 185 -5.29 37.72 14.83
C TYR A 185 -4.62 38.97 14.22
N PRO A 186 -4.57 40.11 14.93
CA PRO A 186 -4.09 41.38 14.36
C PRO A 186 -2.68 41.32 13.76
N ALA A 187 -1.76 40.57 14.37
CA ALA A 187 -0.39 40.46 13.85
C ALA A 187 -0.32 39.74 12.49
N MET A 188 -1.29 38.87 12.17
CA MET A 188 -1.35 38.18 10.87
C MET A 188 -1.76 39.10 9.73
N LYS A 189 -2.28 40.29 10.03
CA LYS A 189 -2.54 41.33 9.02
C LYS A 189 -1.27 41.73 8.29
N LEU A 190 -0.16 41.89 9.03
CA LEU A 190 1.14 42.23 8.45
C LEU A 190 1.65 41.17 7.46
N VAL A 191 1.36 39.90 7.73
CA VAL A 191 1.73 38.79 6.84
C VAL A 191 0.89 38.83 5.56
N ARG A 192 -0.41 39.12 5.64
CA ARG A 192 -1.26 39.31 4.44
C ARG A 192 -0.81 40.48 3.59
N GLU A 193 -0.59 41.63 4.21
CA GLU A 193 -0.10 42.84 3.52
C GLU A 193 1.27 42.58 2.85
N PHE A 194 2.14 41.78 3.47
CA PHE A 194 3.41 41.37 2.88
C PHE A 194 3.22 40.52 1.61
N GLU A 195 2.33 39.52 1.65
CA GLU A 195 2.03 38.66 0.50
C GLU A 195 1.39 39.47 -0.66
N GLU A 196 0.44 40.34 -0.36
CA GLU A 196 -0.20 41.25 -1.34
C GLU A 196 0.83 42.20 -2.00
N GLN A 197 1.79 42.71 -1.21
CA GLN A 197 2.88 43.53 -1.73
C GLN A 197 3.88 42.74 -2.57
N ALA A 198 4.16 41.49 -2.20
CA ALA A 198 5.03 40.62 -2.99
C ALA A 198 4.38 40.36 -4.36
N GLU A 199 3.07 40.10 -4.38
CA GLU A 199 2.31 39.86 -5.60
C GLU A 199 2.26 41.10 -6.52
N THR A 200 1.93 42.28 -5.99
CA THR A 200 1.89 43.53 -6.77
C THR A 200 3.25 43.90 -7.37
N LYS A 201 4.35 43.56 -6.69
CA LYS A 201 5.73 43.78 -7.19
C LYS A 201 6.22 42.65 -8.11
N GLY A 202 5.41 41.62 -8.37
CA GLY A 202 5.78 40.49 -9.22
C GLY A 202 6.79 39.53 -8.57
N TYR A 203 6.97 39.60 -7.25
CA TYR A 203 7.78 38.64 -6.51
C TYR A 203 7.02 37.33 -6.27
N GLN A 204 7.73 36.31 -5.80
CA GLN A 204 7.12 35.05 -5.40
C GLN A 204 6.22 35.29 -4.19
N SER A 205 4.96 34.87 -4.30
CA SER A 205 3.97 34.95 -3.22
C SER A 205 3.28 33.61 -3.01
N MET A 206 3.03 33.29 -1.75
CA MET A 206 2.32 32.08 -1.34
C MET A 206 0.88 32.05 -1.86
N THR A 207 0.20 33.20 -1.97
CA THR A 207 -1.19 33.29 -2.46
C THR A 207 -1.29 32.84 -3.91
N LYS A 208 -0.42 33.39 -4.76
CA LYS A 208 -0.33 33.05 -6.18
C LYS A 208 0.06 31.59 -6.42
N GLU A 209 0.97 31.04 -5.61
CA GLU A 209 1.28 29.61 -5.65
C GLU A 209 0.10 28.74 -5.22
N ALA A 210 -0.61 29.13 -4.17
CA ALA A 210 -1.78 28.42 -3.67
C ALA A 210 -2.92 28.38 -4.70
N GLU A 211 -3.18 29.50 -5.41
CA GLU A 211 -4.14 29.56 -6.50
C GLU A 211 -3.76 28.64 -7.65
N LYS A 212 -2.52 28.76 -8.15
CA LYS A 212 -1.99 27.87 -9.19
C LYS A 212 -2.14 26.40 -8.83
N TYR A 213 -1.78 26.02 -7.60
CA TYR A 213 -1.90 24.64 -7.17
C TYR A 213 -3.35 24.22 -6.96
N ALA A 214 -4.23 25.10 -6.50
CA ALA A 214 -5.67 24.82 -6.41
C ALA A 214 -6.25 24.49 -7.78
N GLU A 215 -5.90 25.26 -8.81
CA GLU A 215 -6.30 25.02 -10.21
C GLU A 215 -5.83 23.65 -10.71
N GLU A 216 -4.61 23.22 -10.38
CA GLU A 216 -4.13 21.86 -10.72
C GLU A 216 -4.99 20.74 -10.08
N TYR A 217 -5.67 21.00 -8.97
CA TYR A 217 -6.63 20.09 -8.34
C TYR A 217 -8.07 20.27 -8.85
N GLY A 218 -8.29 21.17 -9.81
CA GLY A 218 -9.62 21.54 -10.31
C GLY A 218 -10.43 22.33 -9.28
N LEU A 219 -9.75 23.11 -8.43
CA LEU A 219 -10.37 23.95 -7.41
C LEU A 219 -10.22 25.43 -7.79
N GLN A 220 -11.26 26.21 -7.57
CA GLN A 220 -11.18 27.67 -7.56
C GLN A 220 -10.97 28.15 -6.12
N LEU A 221 -9.95 28.98 -5.92
CA LEU A 221 -9.59 29.55 -4.64
C LEU A 221 -9.78 31.06 -4.70
N GLN A 222 -10.61 31.60 -3.81
CA GLN A 222 -10.72 33.05 -3.61
C GLN A 222 -10.32 33.39 -2.17
N LEU A 223 -9.22 34.13 -2.01
CA LEU A 223 -8.67 34.48 -0.70
C LEU A 223 -9.27 35.80 -0.18
N ASN A 224 -10.58 35.80 0.08
CA ASN A 224 -11.25 36.94 0.70
C ASN A 224 -11.00 36.92 2.23
N TYR A 225 -10.60 38.05 2.82
CA TYR A 225 -10.49 38.14 4.29
C TYR A 225 -11.80 38.68 4.89
N PRO A 226 -12.33 38.10 5.99
CA PRO A 226 -11.79 36.99 6.78
C PRO A 226 -12.27 35.60 6.35
N ASP A 227 -13.15 35.53 5.35
CA ASP A 227 -13.83 34.31 4.95
C ASP A 227 -13.42 33.95 3.52
N PRO A 228 -12.25 33.28 3.34
CA PRO A 228 -11.81 32.91 2.02
C PRO A 228 -12.78 31.89 1.44
N GLU A 229 -13.35 32.24 0.29
CA GLU A 229 -14.27 31.38 -0.43
C GLU A 229 -13.46 30.28 -1.14
N VAL A 230 -13.40 29.14 -0.45
CA VAL A 230 -13.17 27.86 -1.10
C VAL A 230 -14.55 27.27 -1.29
N VAL A 231 -15.04 27.18 -2.52
CA VAL A 231 -16.46 26.94 -2.87
C VAL A 231 -17.05 25.61 -2.37
N PHE A 232 -17.07 25.21 -1.10
CA PHE A 232 -17.59 23.86 -0.72
C PHE A 232 -18.14 23.71 0.71
N GLY A 233 -19.23 22.94 0.84
CA GLY A 233 -19.88 22.53 2.10
C GLY A 233 -19.24 21.34 2.85
N ASP A 234 -18.09 20.83 2.40
CA ASP A 234 -17.34 19.70 2.98
C ASP A 234 -16.00 20.16 3.61
N LYS A 235 -15.47 19.46 4.62
CA LYS A 235 -14.13 19.78 5.21
C LYS A 235 -13.00 19.68 4.17
N LEU A 236 -12.27 20.77 3.95
CA LEU A 236 -11.17 20.92 2.97
C LEU A 236 -10.19 19.73 2.91
N LYS A 237 -9.73 19.26 4.07
CA LYS A 237 -8.78 18.13 4.20
C LYS A 237 -9.34 16.85 3.57
N THR A 238 -10.62 16.56 3.77
CA THR A 238 -11.28 15.36 3.24
C THR A 238 -11.41 15.44 1.72
N ARG A 239 -11.72 16.62 1.17
CA ARG A 239 -11.82 16.83 -0.27
C ARG A 239 -10.46 16.70 -0.97
N LEU A 240 -9.42 17.32 -0.44
CA LEU A 240 -8.05 17.17 -0.96
C LEU A 240 -7.62 15.71 -1.01
N ARG A 241 -7.94 14.93 0.03
CA ARG A 241 -7.69 13.48 0.05
C ARG A 241 -8.40 12.78 -1.12
N LYS A 242 -9.71 13.00 -1.29
CA LYS A 242 -10.49 12.40 -2.40
C LYS A 242 -9.94 12.78 -3.78
N LEU A 243 -9.59 14.06 -3.99
CA LEU A 243 -9.04 14.54 -5.26
C LEU A 243 -7.66 13.95 -5.56
N ARG A 244 -6.80 13.83 -4.54
CA ARG A 244 -5.50 13.18 -4.67
C ARG A 244 -5.64 11.71 -5.06
N GLU A 245 -6.51 10.98 -4.38
CA GLU A 245 -6.78 9.56 -4.69
C GLU A 245 -7.32 9.40 -6.12
N ALA A 246 -8.34 10.17 -6.50
CA ALA A 246 -8.92 10.11 -7.85
C ALA A 246 -7.91 10.50 -8.94
N ARG A 247 -7.02 11.46 -8.66
CA ARG A 247 -5.91 11.80 -9.57
C ARG A 247 -4.95 10.62 -9.73
N MET A 248 -4.55 9.97 -8.63
CA MET A 248 -3.64 8.83 -8.70
C MET A 248 -4.27 7.62 -9.40
N GLU A 249 -5.56 7.36 -9.17
CA GLU A 249 -6.31 6.32 -9.90
C GLU A 249 -6.26 6.55 -11.41
N ARG A 250 -6.59 7.77 -11.86
CA ARG A 250 -6.50 8.15 -13.29
C ARG A 250 -5.09 7.98 -13.86
N VAL A 251 -4.06 8.41 -13.13
CA VAL A 251 -2.66 8.22 -13.54
C VAL A 251 -2.30 6.74 -13.69
N VAL A 252 -2.91 5.84 -12.91
CA VAL A 252 -2.70 4.40 -13.08
C VAL A 252 -3.49 3.87 -14.27
N GLU A 253 -4.74 4.27 -14.44
CA GLU A 253 -5.62 3.86 -15.55
C GLU A 253 -5.07 4.28 -16.92
N GLU A 254 -4.44 5.44 -17.02
CA GLU A 254 -3.82 5.95 -18.26
C GLU A 254 -2.52 5.19 -18.64
N GLN A 255 -1.98 4.34 -17.76
CA GLN A 255 -0.76 3.60 -18.07
C GLN A 255 -1.03 2.50 -19.10
N LYS A 256 -0.21 2.47 -20.16
CA LYS A 256 -0.33 1.50 -21.27
C LYS A 256 -0.36 0.03 -20.83
N TRP A 257 0.39 -0.32 -19.79
CA TRP A 257 0.48 -1.68 -19.25
C TRP A 257 -0.44 -1.85 -18.05
N GLN A 258 -0.16 -1.13 -16.96
CA GLN A 258 -0.87 -1.32 -15.69
C GLN A 258 -2.32 -0.87 -15.76
N GLY A 259 -2.62 0.19 -16.52
CA GLY A 259 -3.97 0.69 -16.71
C GLY A 259 -4.88 -0.34 -17.36
N LYS A 260 -4.39 -1.06 -18.38
CA LYS A 260 -5.14 -2.17 -19.00
C LYS A 260 -5.44 -3.28 -18.01
N LEU A 261 -4.47 -3.65 -17.17
CA LEU A 261 -4.64 -4.72 -16.17
C LEU A 261 -5.65 -4.34 -15.09
N ILE A 262 -5.63 -3.09 -14.63
CA ILE A 262 -6.58 -2.62 -13.63
C ILE A 262 -7.98 -2.46 -14.22
N THR A 263 -8.09 -1.91 -15.43
CA THR A 263 -9.38 -1.72 -16.11
C THR A 263 -10.06 -3.06 -16.34
N ALA A 264 -9.34 -4.05 -16.90
CA ALA A 264 -9.87 -5.40 -17.11
C ALA A 264 -10.35 -6.05 -15.79
N ARG A 265 -9.69 -5.79 -14.67
CA ARG A 265 -10.11 -6.28 -13.35
C ARG A 265 -11.37 -5.59 -12.84
N LYS A 266 -11.51 -4.28 -13.07
CA LYS A 266 -12.68 -3.50 -12.66
C LYS A 266 -13.94 -3.86 -13.47
N GLU A 267 -13.74 -4.26 -14.73
CA GLU A 267 -14.81 -4.67 -15.66
C GLU A 267 -15.22 -6.14 -15.49
N ASP A 268 -14.45 -6.92 -14.71
CA ASP A 268 -14.73 -8.32 -14.43
C ASP A 268 -15.93 -8.44 -13.47
N GLY A 269 -17.08 -8.88 -14.01
CA GLY A 269 -18.33 -9.03 -13.27
C GLY A 269 -18.30 -10.13 -12.19
N ASP A 270 -17.34 -11.05 -12.25
CA ASP A 270 -17.16 -12.10 -11.25
C ASP A 270 -16.33 -11.61 -10.05
N LEU A 271 -15.67 -10.46 -10.18
CA LEU A 271 -14.83 -9.88 -9.13
C LEU A 271 -15.54 -8.75 -8.39
N ASN A 272 -15.60 -8.90 -7.06
CA ASN A 272 -15.91 -7.77 -6.21
C ASN A 272 -14.68 -6.85 -6.10
N THR A 273 -14.71 -5.74 -6.85
CA THR A 273 -13.60 -4.77 -6.93
C THR A 273 -13.20 -4.23 -5.55
N GLU A 274 -14.15 -4.00 -4.64
CA GLU A 274 -13.84 -3.52 -3.27
C GLU A 274 -13.12 -4.59 -2.44
N GLN A 275 -13.50 -5.86 -2.61
CA GLN A 275 -12.93 -6.98 -1.87
C GLN A 275 -11.57 -7.44 -2.42
N CYS A 276 -11.25 -7.16 -3.69
CA CYS A 276 -9.95 -7.49 -4.29
C CYS A 276 -8.75 -6.97 -3.47
N PHE A 277 -8.93 -5.87 -2.74
CA PHE A 277 -7.90 -5.25 -1.91
C PHE A 277 -8.20 -5.30 -0.40
N TRP A 278 -9.05 -6.23 0.03
CA TRP A 278 -9.24 -6.49 1.47
C TRP A 278 -8.01 -7.11 2.11
N TRP A 279 -7.33 -8.04 1.42
CA TRP A 279 -6.15 -8.70 1.97
C TRP A 279 -5.04 -7.70 2.40
N PRO A 280 -4.63 -6.67 1.60
CA PRO A 280 -3.66 -5.70 2.08
C PRO A 280 -4.28 -4.78 3.14
N SER A 281 -5.56 -4.44 3.05
CA SER A 281 -6.21 -3.53 4.01
C SER A 281 -6.30 -4.13 5.42
N LYS A 282 -6.53 -5.45 5.50
CA LYS A 282 -6.65 -6.19 6.77
C LYS A 282 -5.29 -6.69 7.27
N TRP A 283 -4.38 -7.09 6.39
CA TRP A 283 -3.08 -7.64 6.78
C TRP A 283 -2.01 -6.54 7.02
N ARG A 284 -2.12 -5.87 8.17
CA ARG A 284 -1.22 -4.77 8.56
C ARG A 284 0.19 -5.24 8.93
N ASN A 285 0.34 -6.47 9.40
CA ASN A 285 1.63 -7.02 9.83
C ASN A 285 2.39 -7.74 8.70
N GLY A 286 1.90 -7.66 7.46
CA GLY A 286 2.52 -8.32 6.31
C GLY A 286 3.98 -7.88 6.08
N PRO A 287 4.92 -8.83 5.91
CA PRO A 287 6.30 -8.51 5.56
C PRO A 287 6.38 -7.80 4.21
N THR A 288 7.28 -6.83 4.10
CA THR A 288 7.37 -5.98 2.91
C THR A 288 7.66 -6.75 1.62
N HIS A 289 8.58 -7.72 1.66
CA HIS A 289 8.91 -8.53 0.49
C HIS A 289 7.70 -9.36 0.02
N THR A 290 6.83 -9.82 0.94
CA THR A 290 5.61 -10.55 0.58
C THR A 290 4.59 -9.62 -0.08
N ILE A 291 4.37 -8.44 0.48
CA ILE A 291 3.49 -7.44 -0.13
C ILE A 291 4.01 -7.05 -1.51
N ALA A 292 5.31 -6.77 -1.64
CA ALA A 292 5.96 -6.45 -2.91
C ALA A 292 5.78 -7.57 -3.95
N GLY A 293 6.03 -8.83 -3.58
CA GLY A 293 5.84 -9.98 -4.45
C GLY A 293 4.39 -10.19 -4.91
N MET A 294 3.40 -9.92 -4.04
CA MET A 294 1.99 -9.96 -4.44
C MET A 294 1.68 -8.86 -5.47
N PHE A 295 2.21 -7.66 -5.29
CA PHE A 295 2.07 -6.59 -6.28
C PHE A 295 2.79 -6.91 -7.59
N GLU A 296 3.94 -7.57 -7.56
CA GLU A 296 4.62 -8.07 -8.77
C GLU A 296 3.74 -9.02 -9.59
N ILE A 297 3.00 -9.89 -8.92
CA ILE A 297 2.02 -10.78 -9.57
C ILE A 297 0.88 -9.95 -10.18
N TYR A 298 0.30 -9.02 -9.41
CA TYR A 298 -0.80 -8.18 -9.88
C TYR A 298 -0.42 -7.27 -11.06
N GLU A 299 0.82 -6.80 -11.09
CA GLU A 299 1.38 -5.96 -12.15
C GLU A 299 1.98 -6.78 -13.31
N GLN A 300 1.93 -8.12 -13.24
CA GLN A 300 2.53 -9.05 -14.19
C GLN A 300 4.03 -8.80 -14.46
N LEU A 301 4.81 -8.60 -13.39
CA LEU A 301 6.23 -8.22 -13.45
C LEU A 301 7.19 -9.41 -13.32
N LEU A 302 6.69 -10.62 -13.08
CA LEU A 302 7.53 -11.81 -13.08
C LEU A 302 8.01 -12.14 -14.51
N PRO A 303 9.16 -12.82 -14.66
CA PRO A 303 9.85 -13.04 -15.94
C PRO A 303 9.14 -14.06 -16.85
N THR A 304 7.97 -13.66 -17.32
CA THR A 304 7.16 -14.34 -18.33
C THR A 304 7.50 -13.82 -19.73
N ARG A 305 7.16 -14.55 -20.79
CA ARG A 305 7.37 -14.04 -22.16
C ARG A 305 6.61 -12.74 -22.43
N LEU A 306 5.37 -12.60 -21.95
CA LEU A 306 4.63 -11.34 -22.14
C LEU A 306 5.30 -10.16 -21.41
N TYR A 307 5.87 -10.40 -20.22
CA TYR A 307 6.66 -9.38 -19.53
C TYR A 307 7.89 -8.96 -20.37
N ALA A 308 8.64 -9.91 -20.93
CA ALA A 308 9.81 -9.61 -21.76
C ALA A 308 9.46 -8.87 -23.06
N ILE A 309 8.33 -9.22 -23.68
CA ILE A 309 7.86 -8.63 -24.95
C ILE A 309 7.33 -7.20 -24.71
N HIS A 310 6.44 -7.03 -23.73
CA HIS A 310 5.66 -5.80 -23.62
C HIS A 310 6.14 -4.82 -22.55
N LYS A 311 6.75 -5.32 -21.46
CA LYS A 311 7.15 -4.47 -20.32
C LYS A 311 8.60 -4.06 -20.39
N THR A 312 9.53 -5.00 -20.59
CA THR A 312 10.96 -4.68 -20.70
C THR A 312 11.41 -4.45 -22.14
N GLN A 313 10.65 -4.91 -23.13
CA GLN A 313 11.03 -4.90 -24.55
C GLN A 313 12.39 -5.55 -24.83
N ALA A 314 12.82 -6.48 -23.97
CA ALA A 314 14.07 -7.21 -24.15
C ALA A 314 14.00 -8.18 -25.33
N SER A 315 12.78 -8.59 -25.74
CA SER A 315 12.59 -9.54 -26.84
C SER A 315 11.24 -9.29 -27.56
N PRO A 316 11.06 -8.13 -28.22
CA PRO A 316 9.75 -7.64 -28.67
C PRO A 316 9.12 -8.48 -29.79
N THR A 317 9.92 -9.22 -30.55
CA THR A 317 9.49 -10.09 -31.67
C THR A 317 9.45 -11.57 -31.30
N SER A 318 9.68 -11.91 -30.02
CA SER A 318 9.68 -13.30 -29.58
C SER A 318 8.29 -13.91 -29.57
N ASN A 319 8.24 -15.22 -29.80
CA ASN A 319 7.00 -15.98 -29.72
C ASN A 319 6.39 -15.86 -28.30
N PRO A 320 5.16 -15.33 -28.14
CA PRO A 320 4.54 -15.13 -26.83
C PRO A 320 4.10 -16.42 -26.15
N THR A 321 4.10 -17.58 -26.82
CA THR A 321 3.58 -18.84 -26.26
C THR A 321 4.31 -19.29 -24.99
N CYS A 322 3.56 -19.88 -24.07
CA CYS A 322 4.06 -20.49 -22.83
C CYS A 322 5.16 -21.51 -23.09
N ARG A 323 6.28 -21.37 -22.40
CA ARG A 323 7.43 -22.29 -22.47
C ARG A 323 7.11 -23.71 -21.96
N LEU A 324 6.05 -23.86 -21.17
CA LEU A 324 5.70 -25.13 -20.53
C LEU A 324 4.70 -25.93 -21.35
N CYS A 325 3.58 -25.32 -21.76
CA CYS A 325 2.54 -26.03 -22.49
C CYS A 325 2.49 -25.72 -23.99
N GLY A 326 3.05 -24.59 -24.44
CA GLY A 326 3.00 -24.18 -25.85
C GLY A 326 1.63 -23.73 -26.37
N THR A 327 0.56 -23.73 -25.57
CA THR A 327 -0.82 -23.57 -26.07
C THR A 327 -1.40 -22.16 -25.98
N ALA A 328 -0.88 -21.31 -25.10
CA ALA A 328 -1.40 -19.96 -24.88
C ALA A 328 -0.26 -18.97 -24.59
N PRO A 329 -0.49 -17.65 -24.69
CA PRO A 329 0.51 -16.65 -24.30
C PRO A 329 0.98 -16.83 -22.85
N GLU A 330 2.29 -16.70 -22.62
CA GLU A 330 2.89 -16.81 -21.28
C GLU A 330 2.61 -15.55 -20.47
N SER A 331 1.44 -15.48 -19.86
CA SER A 331 1.07 -14.46 -18.88
C SER A 331 1.16 -15.01 -17.45
N MET A 332 1.10 -14.11 -16.47
CA MET A 332 0.95 -14.50 -15.06
C MET A 332 -0.33 -15.30 -14.82
N THR A 333 -1.44 -14.84 -15.41
CA THR A 333 -2.75 -15.51 -15.28
C THR A 333 -2.72 -16.92 -15.86
N HIS A 334 -2.04 -17.10 -16.99
CA HIS A 334 -1.86 -18.40 -17.60
C HIS A 334 -1.03 -19.33 -16.70
N VAL A 335 0.15 -18.89 -16.28
CA VAL A 335 1.05 -19.71 -15.44
C VAL A 335 0.42 -20.08 -14.09
N LEU A 336 -0.30 -19.14 -13.47
CA LEU A 336 -0.90 -19.37 -12.17
C LEU A 336 -2.19 -20.19 -12.21
N SER A 337 -3.02 -20.04 -13.25
CA SER A 337 -4.41 -20.54 -13.20
C SER A 337 -4.87 -21.33 -14.43
N ALA A 338 -4.16 -21.29 -15.56
CA ALA A 338 -4.65 -21.90 -16.81
C ALA A 338 -3.66 -22.84 -17.51
N CYS A 339 -2.41 -22.93 -17.07
CA CYS A 339 -1.39 -23.74 -17.73
C CYS A 339 -1.62 -25.23 -17.46
N PRO A 340 -1.98 -26.06 -18.46
CA PRO A 340 -2.28 -27.48 -18.24
C PRO A 340 -1.06 -28.27 -17.73
N ALA A 341 0.15 -27.84 -18.11
CA ALA A 341 1.40 -28.44 -17.61
C ALA A 341 1.60 -28.25 -16.08
N LEU A 342 0.95 -27.24 -15.49
CA LEU A 342 1.02 -26.94 -14.06
C LEU A 342 -0.28 -27.27 -13.31
N ALA A 343 -1.39 -27.45 -14.02
CA ALA A 343 -2.72 -27.66 -13.47
C ALA A 343 -2.76 -28.85 -12.49
N GLN A 344 -2.24 -30.00 -12.93
CA GLN A 344 -2.27 -31.26 -12.17
C GLN A 344 -1.21 -31.37 -11.06
N THR A 345 -0.33 -30.38 -10.92
CA THR A 345 0.78 -30.42 -9.96
C THR A 345 0.77 -29.19 -9.07
N LYS A 346 1.42 -28.11 -9.51
CA LYS A 346 1.64 -26.90 -8.71
C LYS A 346 0.35 -26.12 -8.46
N TYR A 347 -0.59 -26.13 -9.41
CA TYR A 347 -1.88 -25.46 -9.22
C TYR A 347 -2.73 -26.19 -8.17
N MET A 348 -2.91 -27.51 -8.32
CA MET A 348 -3.60 -28.34 -7.33
C MET A 348 -2.99 -28.19 -5.94
N ALA A 349 -1.66 -28.30 -5.82
CA ALA A 349 -0.98 -28.12 -4.53
C ALA A 349 -1.21 -26.74 -3.88
N ARG A 350 -1.32 -25.65 -4.66
CA ARG A 350 -1.66 -24.32 -4.14
C ARG A 350 -3.11 -24.24 -3.67
N HIS A 351 -4.03 -24.81 -4.45
CA HIS A 351 -5.45 -24.88 -4.09
C HIS A 351 -5.65 -25.70 -2.82
N ASP A 352 -5.04 -26.87 -2.72
CA ASP A 352 -5.12 -27.73 -1.53
C ASP A 352 -4.54 -27.02 -0.30
N ALA A 353 -3.43 -26.30 -0.45
CA ALA A 353 -2.84 -25.53 0.64
C ALA A 353 -3.76 -24.39 1.13
N ALA A 354 -4.48 -23.72 0.22
CA ALA A 354 -5.44 -22.67 0.59
C ALA A 354 -6.71 -23.26 1.23
N LEU A 355 -7.29 -24.30 0.61
CA LEU A 355 -8.51 -24.95 1.08
C LEU A 355 -8.29 -25.69 2.40
N LYS A 356 -7.09 -26.19 2.65
CA LYS A 356 -6.71 -26.82 3.91
C LYS A 356 -7.00 -25.92 5.12
N VAL A 357 -6.73 -24.61 5.03
CA VAL A 357 -6.97 -23.69 6.15
C VAL A 357 -8.47 -23.64 6.45
N LEU A 358 -9.28 -23.44 5.40
CA LEU A 358 -10.74 -23.43 5.51
C LEU A 358 -11.30 -24.76 6.03
N PHE A 359 -10.71 -25.88 5.61
CA PHE A 359 -11.11 -27.21 6.07
C PHE A 359 -10.93 -27.36 7.57
N PHE A 360 -9.74 -27.02 8.10
CA PHE A 360 -9.48 -27.17 9.53
C PHE A 360 -10.29 -26.20 10.37
N ASP A 361 -10.44 -24.95 9.93
CA ASP A 361 -11.30 -23.97 10.63
C ASP A 361 -12.76 -24.45 10.67
N SER A 362 -13.25 -25.06 9.57
CA SER A 362 -14.61 -25.63 9.54
C SER A 362 -14.78 -26.83 10.47
N ILE A 363 -13.76 -27.67 10.63
CA ILE A 363 -13.82 -28.84 11.54
C ILE A 363 -13.79 -28.40 13.00
N GLU A 364 -13.03 -27.36 13.32
CA GLU A 364 -13.04 -26.73 14.65
C GLU A 364 -14.42 -26.13 14.96
N ASP A 365 -15.00 -25.37 14.03
CA ASP A 365 -16.34 -24.78 14.19
C ASP A 365 -17.45 -25.83 14.38
N LEU A 366 -17.27 -27.01 13.79
CA LEU A 366 -18.18 -28.15 13.94
C LEU A 366 -17.93 -28.97 15.23
N GLY A 367 -16.94 -28.62 16.04
CA GLY A 367 -16.57 -29.33 17.27
C GLY A 367 -15.93 -30.70 17.04
N LEU A 368 -15.42 -30.95 15.84
CA LEU A 368 -14.79 -32.21 15.44
C LEU A 368 -13.28 -32.25 15.75
N MET A 369 -12.71 -31.09 16.12
CA MET A 369 -11.35 -30.97 16.64
C MET A 369 -11.27 -29.87 17.69
N GLU A 370 -10.33 -29.99 18.64
CA GLU A 370 -10.17 -28.99 19.72
C GLU A 370 -9.54 -27.68 19.24
N THR A 371 -8.58 -27.73 18.31
CA THR A 371 -7.88 -26.55 17.79
C THR A 371 -7.36 -26.77 16.37
N SER A 372 -7.62 -25.84 15.45
CA SER A 372 -7.08 -25.84 14.08
C SER A 372 -5.55 -25.76 14.07
N PRO A 373 -4.83 -26.61 13.31
CA PRO A 373 -3.38 -26.50 13.16
C PRO A 373 -3.02 -25.17 12.49
N PRO A 374 -1.87 -24.55 12.85
CA PRO A 374 -1.42 -23.32 12.20
C PRO A 374 -1.39 -23.45 10.68
N TRP A 375 -1.75 -22.39 9.94
CA TRP A 375 -1.85 -22.43 8.47
C TRP A 375 -0.55 -22.88 7.77
N TYR A 376 0.61 -22.63 8.38
CA TYR A 376 1.93 -23.04 7.89
C TYR A 376 2.33 -24.47 8.30
N SER A 377 1.49 -25.17 9.05
CA SER A 377 1.70 -26.56 9.43
C SER A 377 1.83 -27.44 8.19
N ARG A 378 2.50 -28.59 8.31
CA ARG A 378 2.51 -29.62 7.25
C ARG A 378 1.29 -30.55 7.28
N THR A 379 0.50 -30.54 8.35
CA THR A 379 -0.70 -31.37 8.53
C THR A 379 -1.67 -31.20 7.37
N LYS A 380 -2.07 -32.24 6.66
CA LYS A 380 -3.05 -32.12 5.57
C LYS A 380 -4.44 -32.57 6.02
N PRO A 381 -5.52 -32.04 5.43
CA PRO A 381 -6.84 -32.65 5.54
C PRO A 381 -6.71 -34.12 5.20
N GLN A 382 -7.12 -35.00 6.11
CA GLN A 382 -7.20 -36.42 5.77
C GLN A 382 -8.39 -36.56 4.83
N PRO A 383 -8.20 -37.00 3.59
CA PRO A 383 -9.34 -37.25 2.72
C PRO A 383 -10.18 -38.33 3.41
N MET A 384 -11.49 -38.10 3.51
CA MET A 384 -12.43 -39.14 3.91
C MET A 384 -12.55 -40.11 2.75
N GLU A 385 -11.52 -40.92 2.60
CA GLU A 385 -11.35 -41.94 1.59
C GLU A 385 -12.22 -43.11 1.99
N LEU A 386 -13.47 -43.05 1.53
CA LEU A 386 -14.48 -44.08 1.68
C LEU A 386 -14.06 -45.37 0.97
N TRP A 387 -13.19 -46.19 1.57
CA TRP A 387 -12.84 -47.49 0.99
C TRP A 387 -13.18 -48.61 1.95
N SER A 388 -14.02 -49.53 1.50
CA SER A 388 -14.08 -50.89 2.06
C SER A 388 -12.77 -51.61 1.77
N SER A 389 -12.24 -52.38 2.72
CA SER A 389 -11.08 -53.27 2.55
C SER A 389 -11.19 -54.20 1.33
N SER A 390 -12.40 -54.56 0.87
CA SER A 390 -12.60 -55.32 -0.38
C SER A 390 -12.23 -54.59 -1.68
N LEU A 391 -12.11 -53.25 -1.68
CA LEU A 391 -11.69 -52.47 -2.87
C LEU A 391 -10.20 -52.12 -2.85
N ARG A 392 -9.48 -52.47 -1.77
CA ARG A 392 -8.04 -52.20 -1.56
C ARG A 392 -7.18 -52.91 -2.62
N ASP A 393 -7.51 -54.17 -2.95
CA ASP A 393 -6.87 -54.92 -4.04
C ASP A 393 -7.21 -54.40 -5.45
N PHE A 394 -8.30 -53.64 -5.58
CA PHE A 394 -8.76 -53.11 -6.85
C PHE A 394 -8.03 -51.80 -7.22
N HIS A 395 -7.69 -50.93 -6.26
CA HIS A 395 -7.10 -49.62 -6.56
C HIS A 395 -5.55 -49.59 -6.59
N ASP A 396 -4.86 -50.33 -5.72
CA ASP A 396 -3.39 -50.37 -5.65
C ASP A 396 -2.74 -50.94 -6.94
N ARG A 397 -3.54 -51.54 -7.84
CA ARG A 397 -3.11 -52.11 -9.13
C ARG A 397 -3.65 -51.36 -10.36
N MET A 398 -4.32 -50.23 -10.18
CA MET A 398 -4.99 -49.50 -11.26
C MET A 398 -4.21 -48.26 -11.71
N ASP A 399 -3.51 -48.41 -12.84
CA ASP A 399 -2.98 -47.29 -13.63
C ASP A 399 -4.12 -46.30 -13.96
N GLY A 400 -3.83 -44.99 -13.96
CA GLY A 400 -4.82 -43.94 -14.24
C GLY A 400 -5.54 -44.11 -15.58
N LYS A 401 -4.90 -44.78 -16.54
CA LYS A 401 -5.52 -45.19 -17.82
C LYS A 401 -6.66 -46.20 -17.66
N LYS A 402 -6.59 -47.09 -16.66
CA LYS A 402 -7.65 -48.06 -16.37
C LYS A 402 -8.84 -47.40 -15.66
N VAL A 403 -8.57 -46.44 -14.78
CA VAL A 403 -9.62 -45.63 -14.13
C VAL A 403 -10.40 -44.84 -15.16
N ALA A 404 -9.72 -44.19 -16.12
CA ALA A 404 -10.38 -43.49 -17.22
C ALA A 404 -11.32 -44.43 -18.03
N LYS A 405 -10.85 -45.64 -18.39
CA LYS A 405 -11.69 -46.65 -19.07
C LYS A 405 -12.90 -47.09 -18.27
N LEU A 406 -12.77 -47.24 -16.94
CA LEU A 406 -13.90 -47.60 -16.09
C LEU A 406 -14.93 -46.47 -16.04
N LEU A 407 -14.48 -45.22 -15.91
CA LEU A 407 -15.37 -44.06 -15.90
C LEU A 407 -16.11 -43.89 -17.24
N GLU A 408 -15.45 -44.20 -18.37
CA GLU A 408 -16.06 -44.28 -19.70
C GLU A 408 -17.11 -45.40 -19.81
N GLN A 409 -16.97 -46.47 -19.02
CA GLN A 409 -17.93 -47.58 -18.93
C GLN A 409 -19.02 -47.33 -17.86
N ASP A 410 -19.23 -46.06 -17.48
CA ASP A 410 -20.20 -45.63 -16.46
C ASP A 410 -19.99 -46.23 -15.07
N TYR A 411 -18.82 -46.82 -14.79
CA TYR A 411 -18.51 -47.29 -13.45
C TYR A 411 -18.45 -46.10 -12.48
N ARG A 412 -19.11 -46.24 -11.33
CA ARG A 412 -19.02 -45.33 -10.19
C ARG A 412 -18.84 -46.13 -8.91
N MET A 413 -18.23 -45.49 -7.91
CA MET A 413 -17.96 -46.15 -6.64
C MET A 413 -19.27 -46.60 -5.97
N PRO A 414 -19.37 -47.83 -5.46
CA PRO A 414 -20.57 -48.32 -4.81
C PRO A 414 -20.85 -47.54 -3.51
N LYS A 415 -22.13 -47.46 -3.14
CA LYS A 415 -22.58 -46.79 -1.92
C LYS A 415 -21.96 -47.44 -0.67
N PRO A 416 -21.27 -46.68 0.20
CA PRO A 416 -20.81 -47.19 1.49
C PRO A 416 -21.99 -47.52 2.41
N GLN A 417 -21.90 -48.62 3.17
CA GLN A 417 -22.98 -49.09 4.04
C GLN A 417 -23.41 -48.09 5.12
N HIS A 418 -22.48 -47.24 5.57
CA HIS A 418 -22.72 -46.26 6.62
C HIS A 418 -23.24 -44.91 6.10
N VAL A 419 -23.40 -44.75 4.78
CA VAL A 419 -23.87 -43.51 4.14
C VAL A 419 -25.35 -43.66 3.78
N ASP A 420 -26.15 -42.62 4.00
CA ASP A 420 -27.57 -42.59 3.61
C ASP A 420 -27.76 -42.47 2.08
N ASP A 421 -28.89 -42.97 1.56
CA ASP A 421 -29.18 -42.92 0.12
C ASP A 421 -29.21 -41.49 -0.42
N GLU A 422 -29.79 -40.54 0.32
CA GLU A 422 -29.89 -39.15 -0.16
C GLU A 422 -28.52 -38.50 -0.30
N LEU A 423 -27.61 -38.78 0.64
CA LEU A 423 -26.24 -38.28 0.59
C LEU A 423 -25.45 -38.93 -0.56
N TYR A 424 -25.65 -40.23 -0.80
CA TYR A 424 -25.02 -40.91 -1.93
C TYR A 424 -25.54 -40.42 -3.29
N GLN A 425 -26.82 -40.06 -3.40
CA GLN A 425 -27.36 -39.45 -4.63
C GLN A 425 -26.72 -38.11 -4.95
N ILE A 426 -26.36 -37.31 -3.94
CA ILE A 426 -25.57 -36.08 -4.15
C ILE A 426 -24.21 -36.43 -4.77
N MET A 427 -23.51 -37.45 -4.25
CA MET A 427 -22.23 -37.90 -4.80
C MET A 427 -22.36 -38.34 -6.27
N MET A 428 -23.41 -39.10 -6.60
CA MET A 428 -23.69 -39.54 -7.97
C MET A 428 -23.99 -38.38 -8.93
N ARG A 429 -24.63 -37.32 -8.46
CA ARG A 429 -24.83 -36.09 -9.24
C ARG A 429 -23.53 -35.34 -9.49
N CYS A 430 -22.62 -35.33 -8.52
CA CYS A 430 -21.28 -34.76 -8.70
C CYS A 430 -20.44 -35.54 -9.73
N TRP A 431 -20.68 -36.84 -9.87
CA TRP A 431 -19.93 -37.71 -10.78
C TRP A 431 -20.58 -37.90 -12.17
N GLN A 432 -21.48 -37.01 -12.59
CA GLN A 432 -22.06 -37.09 -13.94
C GLN A 432 -20.98 -36.92 -15.02
N ASN A 433 -21.06 -37.72 -16.10
CA ASN A 433 -20.11 -37.62 -17.22
C ASN A 433 -20.14 -36.24 -17.84
N ASN A 434 -21.35 -35.74 -18.14
CA ASN A 434 -21.54 -34.38 -18.62
C ASN A 434 -21.26 -33.38 -17.48
N PRO A 435 -20.27 -32.48 -17.61
CA PRO A 435 -19.98 -31.46 -16.60
C PRO A 435 -21.12 -30.47 -16.38
N ASP A 436 -21.91 -30.16 -17.41
CA ASP A 436 -22.94 -29.10 -17.37
C ASP A 436 -24.17 -29.47 -16.52
N VAL A 437 -24.36 -30.78 -16.25
CA VAL A 437 -25.46 -31.28 -15.41
C VAL A 437 -25.04 -31.53 -13.97
N ARG A 438 -23.75 -31.29 -13.64
CA ARG A 438 -23.26 -31.41 -12.26
C ARG A 438 -23.80 -30.23 -11.45
N PRO A 439 -24.16 -30.44 -10.18
CA PRO A 439 -24.67 -29.37 -9.33
C PRO A 439 -23.59 -28.31 -9.09
N THR A 440 -23.99 -27.05 -9.06
CA THR A 440 -23.14 -25.93 -8.66
C THR A 440 -22.84 -26.00 -7.16
N PHE A 441 -21.75 -25.36 -6.72
CA PHE A 441 -21.43 -25.25 -5.29
C PHE A 441 -22.54 -24.58 -4.47
N THR A 442 -23.26 -23.63 -5.07
CA THR A 442 -24.41 -22.97 -4.43
C THR A 442 -25.55 -23.96 -4.18
N GLU A 443 -25.87 -24.81 -5.15
CA GLU A 443 -26.90 -25.84 -5.02
C GLU A 443 -26.51 -26.93 -4.03
N LEU A 444 -25.26 -27.39 -4.06
CA LEU A 444 -24.73 -28.36 -3.09
C LEU A 444 -24.82 -27.83 -1.66
N ARG A 445 -24.39 -26.59 -1.44
CA ARG A 445 -24.45 -25.94 -0.12
C ARG A 445 -25.89 -25.85 0.38
N ASN A 446 -26.83 -25.44 -0.47
CA ASN A 446 -28.22 -25.31 -0.08
C ASN A 446 -28.84 -26.68 0.23
N GLN A 447 -28.58 -27.71 -0.58
CA GLN A 447 -29.06 -29.07 -0.34
C GLN A 447 -28.51 -29.68 0.95
N LEU A 448 -27.21 -29.50 1.24
CA LEU A 448 -26.61 -30.00 2.47
C LEU A 448 -27.17 -29.28 3.71
N LYS A 449 -27.39 -27.96 3.63
CA LYS A 449 -28.07 -27.20 4.70
C LYS A 449 -29.50 -27.64 4.93
N ASP A 450 -30.24 -27.96 3.87
CA ASP A 450 -31.61 -28.49 4.00
C ASP A 450 -31.63 -29.87 4.65
N MET A 451 -30.61 -30.70 4.43
CA MET A 451 -30.49 -31.99 5.10
C MET A 451 -30.08 -31.85 6.57
N GLU A 452 -29.20 -30.89 6.87
CA GLU A 452 -28.79 -30.53 8.23
C GLU A 452 -29.98 -30.02 9.07
N THR A 453 -30.76 -29.08 8.53
CA THR A 453 -31.96 -28.51 9.20
C THR A 453 -33.05 -29.53 9.47
N LYS A 454 -33.08 -30.63 8.70
CA LYS A 454 -34.00 -31.77 8.92
C LYS A 454 -33.48 -32.77 9.94
N HIS A 455 -32.32 -32.52 10.55
CA HIS A 455 -31.64 -33.42 11.51
C HIS A 455 -31.54 -34.87 11.00
N LYS A 456 -31.42 -35.07 9.68
CA LYS A 456 -31.31 -36.41 9.12
C LYS A 456 -29.97 -37.02 9.51
N ARG A 457 -30.00 -38.26 10.00
CA ARG A 457 -28.78 -39.02 10.28
C ARG A 457 -28.23 -39.59 8.96
N LEU A 458 -27.52 -38.74 8.21
CA LEU A 458 -26.95 -39.10 6.90
C LEU A 458 -25.77 -40.07 6.98
N ILE A 459 -25.14 -40.17 8.15
CA ILE A 459 -23.99 -41.03 8.42
C ILE A 459 -24.30 -41.89 9.64
N ASN A 460 -24.36 -43.21 9.44
CA ASN A 460 -24.57 -44.16 10.51
C ASN A 460 -23.23 -44.65 11.09
N MET A 461 -22.76 -43.94 12.11
CA MET A 461 -21.52 -44.30 12.82
C MET A 461 -21.53 -45.70 13.45
N LYS A 462 -22.69 -46.35 13.64
CA LYS A 462 -22.74 -47.74 14.14
C LYS A 462 -22.38 -48.76 13.06
N MET A 463 -22.58 -48.40 11.79
CA MET A 463 -22.23 -49.21 10.61
C MET A 463 -20.87 -48.79 10.04
N TYR A 464 -20.18 -47.84 10.68
CA TYR A 464 -18.87 -47.39 10.28
C TYR A 464 -17.82 -48.39 10.76
N ASP A 465 -17.24 -49.15 9.83
CA ASP A 465 -16.15 -50.08 10.13
C ASP A 465 -14.80 -49.38 9.94
N ARG A 466 -14.16 -49.01 11.04
CA ARG A 466 -12.85 -48.34 11.05
C ARG A 466 -11.73 -49.16 10.36
N GLN A 467 -11.86 -50.48 10.21
CA GLN A 467 -10.84 -51.31 9.56
C GLN A 467 -10.87 -51.21 8.02
N LEU A 468 -12.03 -50.82 7.47
CA LEU A 468 -12.20 -50.53 6.05
C LEU A 468 -11.37 -49.28 5.66
N TYR A 469 -11.47 -48.23 6.47
CA TYR A 469 -10.92 -46.90 6.20
C TYR A 469 -9.50 -46.77 6.80
N ALA A 470 -8.46 -46.85 5.97
CA ALA A 470 -7.06 -46.72 6.38
C ALA A 470 -6.44 -45.39 5.92
N ASN A 471 -5.44 -44.90 6.66
CA ASN A 471 -4.61 -43.75 6.27
C ASN A 471 -3.65 -44.14 5.16
N VAL A 472 -3.64 -43.39 4.05
CA VAL A 472 -2.67 -43.54 2.96
C VAL A 472 -1.23 -43.23 3.44
N GLU A 473 -1.07 -42.43 4.50
CA GLU A 473 0.26 -42.08 5.06
C GLU A 473 0.80 -43.09 6.09
N ASP A 474 -0.03 -43.98 6.65
CA ASP A 474 0.42 -45.02 7.60
C ASP A 474 1.05 -46.24 6.89
N LEU A 475 1.16 -46.19 5.56
CA LEU A 475 1.56 -47.32 4.69
C LEU A 475 2.84 -47.08 3.89
N ASN A 476 3.53 -45.95 4.09
CA ASN A 476 4.92 -45.78 3.62
C ASN A 476 5.90 -46.23 4.71
N VAL A 477 6.16 -47.54 4.76
CA VAL A 477 7.42 -48.12 5.26
C VAL A 477 8.20 -48.65 4.06
#